data_AF-A0AAW2QVA5-F1
#
_entry.id   AF-A0AAW2QVA5-F1
#
_cell.length_a   1.000
_cell.length_b   1.000
_cell.length_c   1.000
_cell.angle_alpha   90.00
_cell.angle_beta   90.00
_cell.angle_gamma   90.00
#
_symmetry.space_group_name_H-M   'P 1'
#
loop_
_entity.id
_entity.type
_entity.pdbx_description
1 polymer ?
#
loop_
_entity_poly.entity_id
_entity_poly.type
_entity_poly.pdbx_seq_one_letter_code
_entity_poly.pdbx_strand_id
1 'polypeptide(L)'
;MAKKLDIDIPVDSPGLQEIYARRELKLTRIPRDIMHKVPTTLLHSLEGMPDLMWQKLLKLQSVDGSFLFSPSSTAFALQQTKDHNCLNYLANHLKRFNGGVPNVYPVDLFEHLWAVDRLQRLGISRYFQQEIEECVGYVHRYWTNKGICWARNSEVQDIDDTAMGFRLLRLHGYEISAGGRVLLLCGAIDSGCYRMYNLYRASQLIFPGEKILADAGKFAAKFLQRKRANNELLDKWIITKDLPGEVGYALDVPWYASLPRVETRFYLEQYGGEDDVWIGKTLYRMPYVNNNTYLELAKLDYSNCQALHQQEWKSIQKWYKNCNIGEFGLSESRLLVAYYIAAASVFEPERSKERLAWAKTSILMETIASHPDLQQLSMEQKRDFVNIFEQYGCILNYANGGRYETRNTVVSALIKTVSQLSLNVLLAHGRDIHHSLNHAWHKWLKTWESEGGDTTRLGVDAELLVRTLNLCRGGRVSEETLLSHPKYNRLLDTTVRVCHQLRLFQHQKVQDSNGCMSTTGGITTVEIESDMQELVKLVLTKSSDDLDSRTKHNFLTIARSYYYAAYCSPGTINYHIAKVLFERVL
;
A
#
# COMPACT_ATOMS: atom_id res chain seq x y z
N MET A 1 -2.49 -38.95 30.84
CA MET A 1 -2.29 -38.33 32.16
C MET A 1 -3.53 -38.48 33.01
N ALA A 2 -4.70 -37.93 32.61
CA ALA A 2 -5.97 -38.09 33.34
C ALA A 2 -6.28 -39.53 33.77
N LYS A 3 -6.21 -40.51 32.86
CA LYS A 3 -6.37 -41.94 33.20
C LYS A 3 -5.40 -42.47 34.27
N LYS A 4 -4.16 -41.94 34.34
CA LYS A 4 -3.16 -42.36 35.34
C LYS A 4 -3.40 -41.70 36.71
N LEU A 5 -4.25 -40.69 36.76
CA LEU A 5 -4.66 -39.97 37.97
C LEU A 5 -6.09 -40.36 38.39
N ASP A 6 -6.63 -41.43 37.81
CA ASP A 6 -7.99 -41.92 38.05
C ASP A 6 -9.09 -40.86 37.88
N ILE A 7 -8.87 -39.88 36.99
CA ILE A 7 -9.88 -38.90 36.62
C ILE A 7 -10.88 -39.56 35.68
N ASP A 8 -12.16 -39.52 36.06
CA ASP A 8 -13.26 -40.03 35.25
C ASP A 8 -13.42 -39.22 33.97
N ILE A 9 -13.15 -39.88 32.83
CA ILE A 9 -13.29 -39.32 31.49
C ILE A 9 -13.96 -40.38 30.60
N PRO A 10 -14.81 -39.99 29.64
CA PRO A 10 -15.55 -40.94 28.79
C PRO A 10 -14.63 -41.54 27.71
N VAL A 11 -13.71 -42.41 28.11
CA VAL A 11 -12.64 -42.95 27.25
C VAL A 11 -13.13 -43.71 26.02
N ASP A 12 -14.34 -44.26 26.13
CA ASP A 12 -15.01 -45.00 25.06
C ASP A 12 -15.83 -44.10 24.13
N SER A 13 -15.81 -42.79 24.36
CA SER A 13 -16.38 -41.81 23.44
C SER A 13 -15.74 -41.96 22.05
N PRO A 14 -16.53 -42.10 20.97
CA PRO A 14 -16.01 -42.25 19.62
C PRO A 14 -15.03 -41.15 19.21
N GLY A 15 -15.27 -39.90 19.65
CA GLY A 15 -14.39 -38.77 19.36
C GLY A 15 -13.00 -38.90 20.02
N LEU A 16 -12.93 -39.47 21.23
CA LEU A 16 -11.65 -39.73 21.88
C LEU A 16 -10.90 -40.88 21.22
N GLN A 17 -11.60 -41.96 20.83
CA GLN A 17 -10.96 -43.06 20.10
C GLN A 17 -10.37 -42.58 18.77
N GLU A 18 -11.13 -41.76 18.03
CA GLU A 18 -10.68 -41.18 16.76
C GLU A 18 -9.45 -40.28 16.93
N ILE A 19 -9.43 -39.37 17.93
CA ILE A 19 -8.28 -38.47 18.13
C ILE A 19 -7.02 -39.24 18.53
N TYR A 20 -7.13 -40.33 19.31
CA TYR A 20 -6.00 -41.18 19.63
C TYR A 20 -5.45 -41.89 18.39
N ALA A 21 -6.31 -42.43 17.52
CA ALA A 21 -5.89 -43.04 16.25
C ALA A 21 -5.18 -42.02 15.34
N ARG A 22 -5.72 -40.81 15.21
CA ARG A 22 -5.10 -39.71 14.46
C ARG A 22 -3.76 -39.27 15.07
N ARG A 23 -3.64 -39.28 16.40
CA ARG A 23 -2.39 -38.98 17.12
C ARG A 23 -1.30 -39.99 16.77
N GLU A 24 -1.59 -41.29 16.87
CA GLU A 24 -0.61 -42.33 16.55
C GLU A 24 -0.16 -42.24 15.08
N LEU A 25 -1.10 -42.03 14.15
CA LEU A 25 -0.76 -41.81 12.74
C LEU A 25 0.11 -40.56 12.53
N LYS A 26 -0.10 -39.49 13.29
CA LYS A 26 0.74 -38.29 13.20
C LYS A 26 2.14 -38.55 13.77
N LEU A 27 2.25 -39.30 14.87
CA LEU A 27 3.54 -39.61 15.49
C LEU A 27 4.46 -40.43 14.57
N THR A 28 3.90 -41.35 13.76
CA THR A 28 4.70 -42.12 12.79
C THR A 28 5.25 -41.28 11.63
N ARG A 29 4.61 -40.14 11.34
CA ARG A 29 5.03 -39.21 10.28
C ARG A 29 6.04 -38.16 10.76
N ILE A 30 6.29 -38.05 12.06
CA ILE A 30 7.24 -37.08 12.60
C ILE A 30 8.67 -37.55 12.30
N PRO A 31 9.50 -36.75 11.61
CA PRO A 31 10.88 -37.11 11.34
C PRO A 31 11.73 -36.94 12.61
N ARG A 32 11.73 -37.96 13.46
CA ARG A 32 12.41 -37.96 14.77
C ARG A 32 13.89 -37.62 14.67
N ASP A 33 14.56 -38.06 13.62
CA ASP A 33 15.98 -37.78 13.41
C ASP A 33 16.26 -36.31 13.12
N ILE A 34 15.35 -35.62 12.44
CA ILE A 34 15.47 -34.19 12.11
C ILE A 34 15.14 -33.34 13.33
N MET A 35 14.09 -33.70 14.07
CA MET A 35 13.60 -32.97 15.25
C MET A 35 14.68 -32.76 16.33
N HIS A 36 15.65 -33.67 16.44
CA HIS A 36 16.74 -33.61 17.41
C HIS A 36 18.05 -33.02 16.85
N LYS A 37 18.09 -32.66 15.56
CA LYS A 37 19.29 -32.14 14.89
C LYS A 37 19.19 -30.66 14.56
N VAL A 38 18.00 -30.19 14.20
CA VAL A 38 17.78 -28.80 13.77
C VAL A 38 16.53 -28.23 14.41
N PRO A 39 16.47 -26.91 14.68
CA PRO A 39 15.26 -26.27 15.15
C PRO A 39 14.13 -26.41 14.14
N THR A 40 12.95 -26.83 14.61
CA THR A 40 11.73 -26.96 13.80
C THR A 40 10.50 -26.57 14.61
N THR A 41 9.36 -26.39 13.95
CA THR A 41 8.08 -26.10 14.61
C THR A 41 7.65 -27.17 15.62
N LEU A 42 8.22 -28.38 15.56
CA LEU A 42 7.98 -29.46 16.52
C LEU A 42 8.45 -29.10 17.94
N LEU A 43 9.48 -28.25 18.08
CA LEU A 43 9.93 -27.75 19.38
C LEU A 43 8.83 -26.95 20.10
N HIS A 44 7.87 -26.41 19.35
CA HIS A 44 6.74 -25.70 19.94
C HIS A 44 5.80 -26.66 20.67
N SER A 45 5.83 -27.98 20.49
CA SER A 45 4.82 -28.92 21.06
C SER A 45 5.41 -30.19 21.68
N LEU A 46 6.53 -30.09 22.39
CA LEU A 46 7.23 -31.25 22.95
C LEU A 46 6.41 -32.02 24.00
N GLU A 47 5.48 -31.35 24.69
CA GLU A 47 4.64 -31.95 25.73
C GLU A 47 3.72 -33.08 25.23
N GLY A 48 3.48 -33.16 23.92
CA GLY A 48 2.67 -34.20 23.29
C GLY A 48 3.47 -35.41 22.78
N MET A 49 4.80 -35.36 22.85
CA MET A 49 5.68 -36.29 22.15
C MET A 49 6.31 -37.32 23.09
N PRO A 50 6.20 -38.63 22.79
CA PRO A 50 6.91 -39.66 23.54
C PRO A 50 8.39 -39.76 23.12
N ASP A 51 9.22 -40.37 23.96
CA ASP A 51 10.59 -40.83 23.66
C ASP A 51 11.54 -39.73 23.13
N LEU A 52 11.62 -38.61 23.85
CA LEU A 52 12.47 -37.47 23.50
C LEU A 52 13.91 -37.63 24.01
N MET A 53 14.90 -37.33 23.17
CA MET A 53 16.32 -37.28 23.55
C MET A 53 16.70 -35.88 24.05
N TRP A 54 16.46 -35.62 25.34
CA TRP A 54 16.66 -34.30 25.96
C TRP A 54 18.06 -33.71 25.80
N GLN A 55 19.11 -34.54 25.87
CA GLN A 55 20.50 -34.08 25.65
C GLN A 55 20.72 -33.46 24.27
N LYS A 56 19.96 -33.89 23.25
CA LYS A 56 20.00 -33.30 21.91
C LYS A 56 19.09 -32.09 21.82
N LEU A 57 17.88 -32.17 22.39
CA LEU A 57 16.90 -31.07 22.35
C LEU A 57 17.41 -29.81 23.07
N LEU A 58 18.10 -29.93 24.20
CA LEU A 58 18.67 -28.77 24.91
C LEU A 58 19.66 -27.97 24.05
N LYS A 59 20.29 -28.58 23.04
CA LYS A 59 21.16 -27.88 22.08
C LYS A 59 20.37 -27.03 21.07
N LEU A 60 19.05 -27.21 21.01
CA LEU A 60 18.12 -26.50 20.13
C LEU A 60 17.24 -25.51 20.92
N GLN A 61 17.53 -25.28 22.20
CA GLN A 61 16.85 -24.31 23.03
C GLN A 61 17.02 -22.90 22.44
N SER A 62 15.96 -22.10 22.48
CA SER A 62 16.02 -20.69 22.11
C SER A 62 16.94 -19.92 23.05
N VAL A 63 17.49 -18.79 22.57
CA VAL A 63 18.41 -17.94 23.34
C VAL A 63 17.78 -17.44 24.65
N ASP A 64 16.46 -17.28 24.70
CA ASP A 64 15.72 -16.84 25.89
C ASP A 64 15.42 -17.98 26.90
N GLY A 65 15.89 -19.20 26.63
CA GLY A 65 15.65 -20.40 27.46
C GLY A 65 14.39 -21.17 27.10
N SER A 66 13.59 -20.72 26.14
CA SER A 66 12.38 -21.42 25.72
C SER A 66 12.64 -22.55 24.73
N PHE A 67 11.65 -23.43 24.58
CA PHE A 67 11.51 -24.29 23.41
C PHE A 67 10.51 -23.67 22.42
N LEU A 68 11.06 -23.00 21.42
CA LEU A 68 10.34 -22.27 20.36
C LEU A 68 9.22 -21.40 20.92
N PHE A 69 9.55 -20.62 21.95
CA PHE A 69 8.67 -19.60 22.54
C PHE A 69 7.36 -20.14 23.11
N SER A 70 7.27 -21.45 23.39
CA SER A 70 6.09 -22.04 24.00
C SER A 70 6.28 -22.28 25.49
N PRO A 71 5.49 -21.64 26.38
CA PRO A 71 5.52 -21.93 27.80
C PRO A 71 5.21 -23.38 28.15
N SER A 72 4.23 -24.03 27.52
CA SER A 72 3.91 -25.43 27.84
C SER A 72 4.99 -26.42 27.41
N SER A 73 5.60 -26.21 26.23
CA SER A 73 6.73 -27.03 25.76
C SER A 73 7.95 -26.86 26.68
N THR A 74 8.22 -25.63 27.10
CA THR A 74 9.32 -25.29 28.01
C THR A 74 9.09 -25.81 29.42
N ALA A 75 7.85 -25.78 29.93
CA ALA A 75 7.48 -26.36 31.21
C ALA A 75 7.66 -27.88 31.22
N PHE A 76 7.28 -28.55 30.13
CA PHE A 76 7.53 -29.97 29.97
C PHE A 76 9.03 -30.28 29.95
N ALA A 77 9.82 -29.51 29.20
CA ALA A 77 11.28 -29.66 29.20
C ALA A 77 11.88 -29.48 30.60
N LEU A 78 11.49 -28.42 31.33
CA LEU A 78 11.93 -28.17 32.71
C LEU A 78 11.64 -29.36 33.62
N GLN A 79 10.45 -29.97 33.52
CA GLN A 79 10.09 -31.12 34.34
C GLN A 79 11.05 -32.29 34.13
N GLN A 80 11.49 -32.52 32.89
CA GLN A 80 12.33 -33.64 32.49
C GLN A 80 13.83 -33.40 32.71
N THR A 81 14.30 -32.15 32.56
CA THR A 81 15.74 -31.84 32.53
C THR A 81 16.23 -31.05 33.73
N LYS A 82 15.33 -30.37 34.46
CA LYS A 82 15.66 -29.37 35.49
C LYS A 82 16.56 -28.23 34.98
N ASP A 83 16.51 -27.97 33.67
CA ASP A 83 17.32 -26.93 33.04
C ASP A 83 16.99 -25.52 33.59
N HIS A 84 18.03 -24.79 33.97
CA HIS A 84 17.89 -23.49 34.62
C HIS A 84 17.39 -22.41 33.66
N ASN A 85 17.72 -22.48 32.37
CA ASN A 85 17.25 -21.52 31.38
C ASN A 85 15.75 -21.67 31.13
N CYS A 86 15.24 -22.91 31.07
CA CYS A 86 13.80 -23.18 31.03
C CYS A 86 13.07 -22.54 32.22
N LEU A 87 13.63 -22.70 33.43
CA LEU A 87 13.06 -22.11 34.65
C LEU A 87 13.05 -20.59 34.59
N ASN A 88 14.16 -19.98 34.17
CA ASN A 88 14.28 -18.52 34.05
C ASN A 88 13.28 -17.95 33.04
N TYR A 89 13.14 -18.59 31.88
CA TYR A 89 12.10 -18.23 30.91
C TYR A 89 10.72 -18.25 31.57
N LEU A 90 10.31 -19.34 32.21
CA LEU A 90 8.98 -19.47 32.80
C LEU A 90 8.75 -18.49 33.94
N ALA A 91 9.72 -18.34 34.86
CA ALA A 91 9.61 -17.44 36.00
C ALA A 91 9.45 -15.98 35.58
N ASN A 92 10.20 -15.54 34.55
CA ASN A 92 10.09 -14.19 34.00
C ASN A 92 8.69 -13.93 33.42
N HIS A 93 8.12 -14.90 32.70
CA HIS A 93 6.80 -14.74 32.08
C HIS A 93 5.65 -14.86 33.07
N LEU A 94 5.74 -15.77 34.06
CA LEU A 94 4.79 -15.83 35.17
C LEU A 94 4.73 -14.50 35.92
N LYS A 95 5.89 -13.87 36.18
CA LYS A 95 5.95 -12.54 36.78
C LYS A 95 5.30 -11.48 35.89
N ARG A 96 5.56 -11.50 34.58
CA ARG A 96 4.98 -10.53 33.63
C ARG A 96 3.46 -10.63 33.54
N PHE A 97 2.91 -11.84 33.60
CA PHE A 97 1.49 -12.12 33.37
C PHE A 97 0.74 -12.45 34.66
N ASN A 98 1.28 -12.06 35.82
CA ASN A 98 0.64 -12.20 37.14
C ASN A 98 0.11 -13.61 37.42
N GLY A 99 0.92 -14.63 37.12
CA GLY A 99 0.63 -16.04 37.35
C GLY A 99 0.14 -16.81 36.13
N GLY A 100 -0.48 -16.16 35.15
CA GLY A 100 -0.80 -16.78 33.86
C GLY A 100 0.40 -16.85 32.92
N VAL A 101 0.27 -17.56 31.80
CA VAL A 101 1.17 -17.47 30.65
C VAL A 101 0.37 -17.63 29.34
N PRO A 102 0.74 -16.91 28.26
CA PRO A 102 0.12 -17.12 26.95
C PRO A 102 0.60 -18.45 26.33
N ASN A 103 -0.01 -18.87 25.21
CA ASN A 103 0.41 -20.08 24.51
C ASN A 103 1.75 -19.93 23.75
N VAL A 104 2.13 -18.68 23.45
CA VAL A 104 3.38 -18.29 22.77
C VAL A 104 3.89 -16.95 23.33
N TYR A 105 5.19 -16.84 23.61
CA TYR A 105 5.81 -15.57 24.02
C TYR A 105 7.35 -15.59 23.91
N PRO A 106 8.02 -14.50 23.51
CA PRO A 106 7.44 -13.22 23.07
C PRO A 106 6.76 -13.31 21.70
N VAL A 107 6.05 -12.25 21.34
CA VAL A 107 5.42 -12.03 20.02
C VAL A 107 5.74 -10.61 19.54
N ASP A 108 6.94 -10.13 19.88
CA ASP A 108 7.37 -8.75 19.70
C ASP A 108 7.43 -8.37 18.22
N LEU A 109 8.08 -9.15 17.36
CA LEU A 109 8.15 -8.82 15.94
C LEU A 109 6.77 -8.86 15.29
N PHE A 110 5.98 -9.89 15.60
CA PHE A 110 4.61 -10.01 15.12
C PHE A 110 3.76 -8.78 15.51
N GLU A 111 3.75 -8.39 16.78
CA GLU A 111 2.92 -7.27 17.27
C GLU A 111 3.29 -5.95 16.61
N HIS A 112 4.59 -5.63 16.49
CA HIS A 112 5.05 -4.40 15.81
C HIS A 112 4.66 -4.40 14.33
N LEU A 113 4.88 -5.51 13.61
CA LEU A 113 4.55 -5.64 12.19
C LEU A 113 3.05 -5.45 11.94
N TRP A 114 2.23 -6.14 12.72
CA TRP A 114 0.78 -6.12 12.55
C TRP A 114 0.18 -4.79 12.97
N ALA A 115 0.61 -4.18 14.08
CA ALA A 115 0.12 -2.87 14.49
C ALA A 115 0.37 -1.83 13.38
N VAL A 116 1.58 -1.79 12.81
CA VAL A 116 1.91 -0.88 11.70
C VAL A 116 1.05 -1.15 10.47
N ASP A 117 0.88 -2.42 10.06
CA ASP A 117 0.04 -2.76 8.91
C ASP A 117 -1.42 -2.34 9.10
N ARG A 118 -1.98 -2.54 10.29
CA ARG A 118 -3.36 -2.15 10.62
C ARG A 118 -3.54 -0.64 10.55
N LEU A 119 -2.64 0.13 11.16
CA LEU A 119 -2.70 1.60 11.11
C LEU A 119 -2.58 2.14 9.67
N GLN A 120 -1.73 1.54 8.84
CA GLN A 120 -1.58 1.94 7.43
C GLN A 120 -2.82 1.62 6.60
N ARG A 121 -3.36 0.41 6.70
CA ARG A 121 -4.54 -0.02 5.91
C ARG A 121 -5.82 0.66 6.38
N LEU A 122 -5.94 0.96 7.68
CA LEU A 122 -7.03 1.78 8.22
C LEU A 122 -6.88 3.26 7.87
N GLY A 123 -5.78 3.65 7.22
CA GLY A 123 -5.61 4.99 6.68
C GLY A 123 -5.36 6.09 7.72
N ILE A 124 -4.95 5.70 8.94
CA ILE A 124 -4.71 6.58 10.09
C ILE A 124 -3.24 6.66 10.50
N SER A 125 -2.34 5.96 9.79
CA SER A 125 -0.90 5.93 10.10
C SER A 125 -0.22 7.29 10.13
N ARG A 126 -0.76 8.31 9.45
CA ARG A 126 -0.19 9.68 9.45
C ARG A 126 -0.19 10.36 10.82
N TYR A 127 -1.01 9.89 11.76
CA TYR A 127 -1.02 10.37 13.14
C TYR A 127 0.07 9.74 14.02
N PHE A 128 0.72 8.68 13.55
CA PHE A 128 1.62 7.84 14.34
C PHE A 128 2.98 7.66 13.66
N GLN A 129 3.45 8.68 12.92
CA GLN A 129 4.67 8.56 12.12
C GLN A 129 5.89 8.20 12.97
N GLN A 130 6.05 8.84 14.13
CA GLN A 130 7.16 8.59 15.04
C GLN A 130 7.10 7.15 15.61
N GLU A 131 5.93 6.74 16.10
CA GLU A 131 5.73 5.42 16.68
C GLU A 131 5.94 4.31 15.64
N ILE A 132 5.49 4.54 14.40
CA ILE A 132 5.72 3.61 13.28
C ILE A 132 7.21 3.52 12.96
N GLU A 133 7.95 4.64 12.93
CA GLU A 133 9.40 4.64 12.71
C GLU A 133 10.14 3.86 13.81
N GLU A 134 9.73 4.01 15.07
CA GLU A 134 10.26 3.25 16.20
C GLU A 134 9.96 1.74 16.05
N CYS A 135 8.74 1.38 15.68
CA CYS A 135 8.33 -0.01 15.47
C CYS A 135 9.10 -0.67 14.33
N VAL A 136 9.19 0.00 13.18
CA VAL A 136 9.90 -0.53 12.00
C VAL A 136 11.41 -0.58 12.26
N GLY A 137 11.96 0.40 12.99
CA GLY A 137 13.34 0.40 13.44
C GLY A 137 13.65 -0.77 14.40
N TYR A 138 12.70 -1.13 15.27
CA TYR A 138 12.81 -2.34 16.10
C TYR A 138 12.84 -3.61 15.26
N VAL A 139 11.91 -3.76 14.31
CA VAL A 139 11.87 -4.91 13.39
C VAL A 139 13.18 -5.01 12.61
N HIS A 140 13.69 -3.89 12.07
CA HIS A 140 14.94 -3.86 11.32
C HIS A 140 16.12 -4.36 12.13
N ARG A 141 16.19 -3.98 13.42
CA ARG A 141 17.27 -4.40 14.33
C ARG A 141 17.39 -5.91 14.47
N TYR A 142 16.27 -6.63 14.36
CA TYR A 142 16.22 -8.10 14.48
C TYR A 142 15.99 -8.80 13.14
N TRP A 143 16.02 -8.06 12.03
CA TRP A 143 15.95 -8.64 10.70
C TRP A 143 17.20 -9.47 10.42
N THR A 144 17.03 -10.63 9.77
CA THR A 144 18.15 -11.50 9.39
C THR A 144 18.05 -11.90 7.92
N ASN A 145 19.17 -12.29 7.30
CA ASN A 145 19.19 -12.82 5.93
C ASN A 145 18.44 -14.17 5.79
N LYS A 146 18.16 -14.84 6.90
CA LYS A 146 17.30 -16.04 6.92
C LYS A 146 15.82 -15.69 6.99
N GLY A 147 15.44 -14.43 7.23
CA GLY A 147 14.08 -14.02 7.57
C GLY A 147 13.89 -13.89 9.09
N ILE A 148 12.64 -13.77 9.51
CA ILE A 148 12.24 -13.62 10.91
C ILE A 148 11.04 -14.53 11.21
N CYS A 149 10.66 -14.62 12.48
CA CYS A 149 9.35 -15.11 12.90
C CYS A 149 8.68 -14.11 13.84
N TRP A 150 7.59 -14.51 14.49
CA TRP A 150 6.85 -13.71 15.46
C TRP A 150 7.68 -13.16 16.63
N ALA A 151 8.85 -13.77 16.92
CA ALA A 151 9.73 -13.41 18.02
C ALA A 151 11.16 -13.10 17.56
N ARG A 152 11.82 -12.14 18.23
CA ARG A 152 13.23 -11.83 17.98
C ARG A 152 14.16 -13.00 18.27
N ASN A 153 15.32 -13.02 17.62
CA ASN A 153 16.43 -13.97 17.86
C ASN A 153 16.02 -15.45 17.71
N SER A 154 15.07 -15.76 16.82
CA SER A 154 14.67 -17.12 16.52
C SER A 154 15.55 -17.77 15.46
N GLU A 155 15.94 -19.01 15.70
CA GLU A 155 16.56 -19.87 14.68
C GLU A 155 15.53 -20.49 13.71
N VAL A 156 14.23 -20.40 14.01
CA VAL A 156 13.14 -20.82 13.13
C VAL A 156 12.43 -19.58 12.59
N GLN A 157 12.35 -19.46 11.27
CA GLN A 157 11.66 -18.37 10.59
C GLN A 157 10.32 -18.84 10.05
N ASP A 158 9.38 -17.92 9.85
CA ASP A 158 8.14 -18.19 9.13
C ASP A 158 7.90 -17.17 8.03
N ILE A 159 7.15 -17.61 7.01
CA ILE A 159 6.92 -16.85 5.79
C ILE A 159 5.99 -15.65 6.03
N ASP A 160 5.13 -15.69 7.05
CA ASP A 160 4.12 -14.67 7.28
C ASP A 160 4.78 -13.40 7.82
N ASP A 161 5.50 -13.55 8.94
CA ASP A 161 6.26 -12.47 9.56
C ASP A 161 7.42 -12.02 8.66
N THR A 162 8.08 -12.94 7.95
CA THR A 162 9.13 -12.58 6.98
C THR A 162 8.58 -11.74 5.82
N ALA A 163 7.45 -12.12 5.22
CA ALA A 163 6.86 -11.36 4.12
C ALA A 163 6.36 -9.98 4.58
N MET A 164 5.72 -9.93 5.75
CA MET A 164 5.28 -8.68 6.39
C MET A 164 6.45 -7.75 6.69
N GLY A 165 7.49 -8.27 7.34
CA GLY A 165 8.70 -7.53 7.67
C GLY A 165 9.42 -7.03 6.43
N PHE A 166 9.60 -7.89 5.42
CA PHE A 166 10.19 -7.49 4.14
C PHE A 166 9.46 -6.30 3.52
N ARG A 167 8.12 -6.41 3.41
CA ARG A 167 7.28 -5.36 2.81
C ARG A 167 7.37 -4.05 3.58
N LEU A 168 7.18 -4.10 4.91
CA LEU A 168 7.15 -2.90 5.73
C LEU A 168 8.52 -2.23 5.77
N LEU A 169 9.60 -2.99 5.99
CA LEU A 169 10.96 -2.46 5.97
C LEU A 169 11.27 -1.77 4.62
N ARG A 170 10.90 -2.39 3.50
CA ARG A 170 11.12 -1.81 2.17
C ARG A 170 10.28 -0.54 1.94
N LEU A 171 9.01 -0.54 2.33
CA LEU A 171 8.15 0.65 2.25
C LEU A 171 8.70 1.84 3.06
N HIS A 172 9.38 1.56 4.16
CA HIS A 172 9.99 2.57 5.03
C HIS A 172 11.46 2.89 4.66
N GLY A 173 11.91 2.36 3.52
CA GLY A 173 13.19 2.71 2.89
C GLY A 173 14.42 2.00 3.45
N TYR A 174 14.24 0.88 4.15
CA TYR A 174 15.32 -0.02 4.50
C TYR A 174 15.71 -0.89 3.29
N GLU A 175 17.01 -1.07 3.09
CA GLU A 175 17.52 -1.91 2.01
C GLU A 175 17.53 -3.38 2.45
N ILE A 176 16.47 -4.10 2.09
CA ILE A 176 16.30 -5.52 2.40
C ILE A 176 16.44 -6.34 1.12
N SER A 177 17.34 -7.33 1.13
CA SER A 177 17.49 -8.28 0.04
C SER A 177 16.28 -9.22 -0.06
N ALA A 178 15.76 -9.40 -1.26
CA ALA A 178 14.77 -10.44 -1.57
C ALA A 178 15.33 -11.87 -1.46
N GLY A 179 16.63 -12.04 -1.24
CA GLY A 179 17.37 -13.31 -1.34
C GLY A 179 17.19 -14.32 -0.19
N GLY A 180 16.19 -14.18 0.67
CA GLY A 180 15.93 -15.15 1.73
C GLY A 180 15.47 -16.50 1.16
N ARG A 181 16.24 -17.58 1.37
CA ARG A 181 15.83 -18.98 1.05
C ARG A 181 14.43 -19.36 1.60
N VAL A 182 13.93 -18.62 2.59
CA VAL A 182 12.61 -18.82 3.22
C VAL A 182 11.44 -18.47 2.30
N LEU A 183 11.59 -17.50 1.37
CA LEU A 183 10.55 -17.21 0.37
C LEU A 183 10.33 -18.39 -0.60
N LEU A 184 11.37 -19.21 -0.82
CA LEU A 184 11.36 -20.38 -1.73
C LEU A 184 10.88 -21.68 -1.07
N LEU A 185 11.30 -21.95 0.17
CA LEU A 185 11.10 -23.27 0.81
C LEU A 185 9.67 -23.48 1.37
N CYS A 186 8.92 -22.41 1.63
CA CYS A 186 7.64 -22.51 2.34
C CYS A 186 6.39 -22.56 1.44
N GLY A 187 6.53 -22.39 0.12
CA GLY A 187 5.44 -22.66 -0.84
C GLY A 187 5.05 -24.13 -0.93
N ALA A 188 5.84 -25.04 -0.35
CA ALA A 188 5.65 -26.49 -0.47
C ALA A 188 4.96 -27.16 0.73
N ILE A 189 4.77 -26.48 1.88
CA ILE A 189 4.34 -27.13 3.14
C ILE A 189 3.32 -26.25 3.91
N ASP A 190 2.07 -26.74 4.02
CA ASP A 190 0.93 -26.20 4.79
C ASP A 190 0.77 -24.67 4.76
N SER A 191 0.43 -24.13 3.59
CA SER A 191 0.29 -22.69 3.35
C SER A 191 -1.12 -22.19 3.65
N GLY A 192 -1.34 -21.60 4.83
CA GLY A 192 -2.57 -20.85 5.14
C GLY A 192 -2.80 -19.69 4.16
N CYS A 193 -4.06 -19.29 3.97
CA CYS A 193 -4.45 -18.20 3.08
C CYS A 193 -3.77 -16.87 3.46
N TYR A 194 -3.67 -16.54 4.75
CA TYR A 194 -3.09 -15.28 5.23
C TYR A 194 -1.59 -15.21 4.91
N ARG A 195 -0.88 -16.33 5.05
CA ARG A 195 0.55 -16.43 4.71
C ARG A 195 0.79 -16.15 3.23
N MET A 196 -0.02 -16.75 2.36
CA MET A 196 0.09 -16.53 0.91
C MET A 196 -0.37 -15.13 0.52
N TYR A 197 -1.36 -14.57 1.21
CA TYR A 197 -1.79 -13.19 1.03
C TYR A 197 -0.67 -12.18 1.34
N ASN A 198 0.02 -12.34 2.47
CA ASN A 198 1.14 -11.47 2.81
C ASN A 198 2.34 -11.65 1.89
N LEU A 199 2.63 -12.88 1.46
CA LEU A 199 3.64 -13.13 0.43
C LEU A 199 3.29 -12.45 -0.89
N TYR A 200 2.02 -12.54 -1.32
CA TYR A 200 1.54 -11.88 -2.53
C TYR A 200 1.68 -10.35 -2.42
N ARG A 201 1.28 -9.74 -1.31
CA ARG A 201 1.46 -8.30 -1.08
C ARG A 201 2.94 -7.89 -1.09
N ALA A 202 3.80 -8.66 -0.44
CA ALA A 202 5.24 -8.40 -0.39
C ALA A 202 5.89 -8.49 -1.78
N SER A 203 5.48 -9.45 -2.60
CA SER A 203 6.01 -9.65 -3.95
C SER A 203 5.78 -8.48 -4.90
N GLN A 204 4.77 -7.65 -4.62
CA GLN A 204 4.44 -6.48 -5.45
C GLN A 204 5.39 -5.29 -5.23
N LEU A 205 6.30 -5.36 -4.25
CA LEU A 205 7.39 -4.39 -4.06
C LEU A 205 8.71 -4.84 -4.69
N ILE A 206 8.61 -5.66 -5.72
CA ILE A 206 9.73 -6.15 -6.51
C ILE A 206 10.52 -5.00 -7.14
N PHE A 207 11.84 -5.06 -7.03
CA PHE A 207 12.77 -4.19 -7.75
C PHE A 207 13.27 -4.87 -9.03
N PRO A 208 13.78 -4.10 -10.01
CA PRO A 208 14.29 -4.67 -11.26
C PRO A 208 15.36 -5.74 -11.00
N GLY A 209 15.16 -6.93 -11.58
CA GLY A 209 16.07 -8.07 -11.48
C GLY A 209 15.76 -9.07 -10.35
N GLU A 210 14.82 -8.80 -9.45
CA GLU A 210 14.46 -9.69 -8.32
C GLU A 210 13.52 -10.84 -8.74
N LYS A 211 14.02 -11.75 -9.60
CA LYS A 211 13.25 -12.90 -10.14
C LYS A 211 12.54 -13.73 -9.07
N ILE A 212 13.16 -13.90 -7.90
CA ILE A 212 12.60 -14.66 -6.77
C ILE A 212 11.25 -14.12 -6.30
N LEU A 213 11.07 -12.79 -6.27
CA LEU A 213 9.79 -12.19 -5.89
C LEU A 213 8.76 -12.33 -7.00
N ALA A 214 9.17 -12.25 -8.27
CA ALA A 214 8.27 -12.46 -9.39
C ALA A 214 7.68 -13.89 -9.35
N ASP A 215 8.52 -14.89 -9.10
CA ASP A 215 8.08 -16.28 -8.98
C ASP A 215 7.22 -16.52 -7.75
N ALA A 216 7.62 -15.94 -6.60
CA ALA A 216 6.83 -16.01 -5.37
C ALA A 216 5.45 -15.35 -5.52
N GLY A 217 5.38 -14.20 -6.18
CA GLY A 217 4.12 -13.48 -6.45
C GLY A 217 3.20 -14.26 -7.36
N LYS A 218 3.72 -14.85 -8.45
CA LYS A 218 2.94 -15.74 -9.34
C LYS A 218 2.41 -16.96 -8.60
N PHE A 219 3.25 -17.58 -7.76
CA PHE A 219 2.85 -18.73 -6.96
C PHE A 219 1.74 -18.37 -5.98
N ALA A 220 1.92 -17.31 -5.19
CA ALA A 220 0.97 -16.86 -4.18
C ALA A 220 -0.36 -16.42 -4.83
N ALA A 221 -0.32 -15.67 -5.94
CA ALA A 221 -1.52 -15.29 -6.68
C ALA A 221 -2.30 -16.50 -7.16
N LYS A 222 -1.63 -17.49 -7.78
CA LYS A 222 -2.27 -18.73 -8.26
C LYS A 222 -2.88 -19.53 -7.11
N PHE A 223 -2.22 -19.59 -5.96
CA PHE A 223 -2.76 -20.23 -4.77
C PHE A 223 -4.05 -19.54 -4.30
N LEU A 224 -4.02 -18.22 -4.13
CA LEU A 224 -5.15 -17.44 -3.64
C LEU A 224 -6.33 -17.45 -4.62
N GLN A 225 -6.07 -17.38 -5.92
CA GLN A 225 -7.09 -17.49 -6.96
C GLN A 225 -7.81 -18.84 -6.93
N ARG A 226 -7.06 -19.95 -6.74
CA ARG A 226 -7.67 -21.28 -6.56
C ARG A 226 -8.53 -21.36 -5.30
N LYS A 227 -8.03 -20.82 -4.18
CA LYS A 227 -8.80 -20.74 -2.94
C LYS A 227 -10.06 -19.90 -3.09
N ARG A 228 -10.00 -18.77 -3.79
CA ARG A 228 -11.17 -17.94 -4.14
C ARG A 228 -12.17 -18.71 -4.99
N ALA A 229 -11.73 -19.37 -6.06
CA ALA A 229 -12.61 -20.11 -6.97
C ALA A 229 -13.36 -21.27 -6.28
N ASN A 230 -12.74 -21.88 -5.26
CA ASN A 230 -13.33 -22.98 -4.51
C ASN A 230 -14.10 -22.52 -3.25
N ASN A 231 -14.23 -21.22 -2.99
CA ASN A 231 -14.78 -20.66 -1.74
C ASN A 231 -14.05 -21.18 -0.47
N GLU A 232 -12.74 -21.35 -0.57
CA GLU A 232 -11.85 -21.86 0.49
C GLU A 232 -10.93 -20.75 1.04
N LEU A 233 -11.32 -19.47 0.93
CA LEU A 233 -10.61 -18.34 1.55
C LEU A 233 -10.85 -18.30 3.06
N LEU A 234 -10.35 -19.34 3.73
CA LEU A 234 -10.37 -19.53 5.18
C LEU A 234 -8.92 -19.71 5.64
N ASP A 235 -8.63 -19.26 6.86
CA ASP A 235 -7.31 -19.46 7.46
C ASP A 235 -7.37 -20.37 8.68
N LYS A 236 -6.31 -21.14 8.89
CA LYS A 236 -6.16 -22.08 9.99
C LYS A 236 -5.66 -21.39 11.27
N TRP A 237 -5.05 -20.22 11.14
CA TRP A 237 -4.33 -19.50 12.19
C TRP A 237 -5.08 -18.27 12.70
N ILE A 238 -6.19 -17.89 12.06
CA ILE A 238 -7.00 -16.75 12.46
C ILE A 238 -8.46 -16.90 12.02
N ILE A 239 -9.38 -16.47 12.87
CA ILE A 239 -10.79 -16.26 12.57
C ILE A 239 -10.97 -14.75 12.41
N THR A 240 -11.13 -14.28 11.16
CA THR A 240 -11.33 -12.86 10.86
C THR A 240 -12.75 -12.57 10.43
N LYS A 241 -13.12 -11.29 10.51
CA LYS A 241 -14.39 -10.78 9.98
C LYS A 241 -14.59 -11.04 8.48
N ASP A 242 -13.60 -10.71 7.64
CA ASP A 242 -13.75 -10.82 6.16
C ASP A 242 -12.43 -11.08 5.40
N LEU A 243 -11.80 -12.24 5.66
CA LEU A 243 -10.65 -12.69 4.85
C LEU A 243 -10.95 -12.78 3.35
N PRO A 244 -12.13 -13.30 2.90
CA PRO A 244 -12.45 -13.33 1.48
C PRO A 244 -12.43 -11.96 0.82
N GLY A 245 -12.96 -10.92 1.49
CA GLY A 245 -12.90 -9.54 1.02
C GLY A 245 -11.48 -8.98 0.96
N GLU A 246 -10.65 -9.22 1.99
CA GLU A 246 -9.25 -8.76 2.02
C GLU A 246 -8.44 -9.34 0.85
N VAL A 247 -8.56 -10.65 0.63
CA VAL A 247 -7.85 -11.36 -0.45
C VAL A 247 -8.45 -11.01 -1.81
N GLY A 248 -9.77 -10.94 -1.91
CA GLY A 248 -10.49 -10.57 -3.13
C GLY A 248 -10.06 -9.20 -3.64
N TYR A 249 -10.06 -8.18 -2.76
CA TYR A 249 -9.61 -6.83 -3.11
C TYR A 249 -8.17 -6.82 -3.63
N ALA A 250 -7.24 -7.48 -2.94
CA ALA A 250 -5.83 -7.49 -3.36
C ALA A 250 -5.60 -8.21 -4.71
N LEU A 251 -6.39 -9.25 -5.00
CA LEU A 251 -6.33 -9.95 -6.30
C LEU A 251 -6.95 -9.11 -7.43
N ASP A 252 -8.00 -8.33 -7.13
CA ASP A 252 -8.73 -7.53 -8.11
C ASP A 252 -8.09 -6.15 -8.35
N VAL A 253 -7.34 -5.63 -7.37
CA VAL A 253 -6.68 -4.32 -7.43
C VAL A 253 -5.22 -4.48 -6.98
N PRO A 254 -4.26 -4.62 -7.92
CA PRO A 254 -2.85 -4.72 -7.57
C PRO A 254 -2.35 -3.45 -6.90
N TRP A 255 -1.22 -3.54 -6.20
CA TRP A 255 -0.63 -2.45 -5.43
C TRP A 255 -0.39 -1.18 -6.26
N TYR A 256 0.02 -1.32 -7.52
CA TYR A 256 0.17 -0.19 -8.44
C TYR A 256 -1.15 0.53 -8.76
N ALA A 257 -2.28 -0.18 -8.74
CA ALA A 257 -3.62 0.38 -8.91
C ALA A 257 -4.34 0.73 -7.59
N SER A 258 -3.83 0.31 -6.42
CA SER A 258 -4.51 0.49 -5.14
C SER A 258 -4.39 1.92 -4.60
N LEU A 259 -5.32 2.82 -4.93
CA LEU A 259 -5.29 4.18 -4.39
C LEU A 259 -5.55 4.18 -2.87
N PRO A 260 -4.84 5.01 -2.06
CA PRO A 260 -4.90 4.97 -0.60
C PRO A 260 -6.32 4.96 0.00
N ARG A 261 -7.21 5.85 -0.45
CA ARG A 261 -8.58 5.91 0.08
C ARG A 261 -9.48 4.77 -0.40
N VAL A 262 -9.18 4.17 -1.55
CA VAL A 262 -9.92 3.00 -2.05
C VAL A 262 -9.60 1.82 -1.14
N GLU A 263 -8.32 1.52 -0.92
CA GLU A 263 -7.89 0.43 -0.03
C GLU A 263 -8.44 0.62 1.39
N THR A 264 -8.31 1.84 1.92
CA THR A 264 -8.83 2.18 3.26
C THR A 264 -10.33 1.94 3.33
N ARG A 265 -11.10 2.33 2.30
CA ARG A 265 -12.56 2.22 2.29
C ARG A 265 -13.02 0.78 2.42
N PHE A 266 -12.40 -0.14 1.68
CA PHE A 266 -12.71 -1.56 1.78
C PHE A 266 -12.21 -2.15 3.09
N TYR A 267 -11.03 -1.74 3.55
CA TYR A 267 -10.47 -2.30 4.77
C TYR A 267 -11.25 -1.93 6.04
N LEU A 268 -11.90 -0.76 6.08
CA LEU A 268 -12.82 -0.37 7.15
C LEU A 268 -14.00 -1.35 7.30
N GLU A 269 -14.46 -1.93 6.20
CA GLU A 269 -15.53 -2.95 6.22
C GLU A 269 -15.00 -4.32 6.62
N GLN A 270 -13.72 -4.60 6.37
CA GLN A 270 -13.09 -5.92 6.52
C GLN A 270 -12.44 -6.14 7.88
N TYR A 271 -11.91 -5.09 8.52
CA TYR A 271 -11.24 -5.20 9.81
C TYR A 271 -12.22 -5.58 10.91
N GLY A 272 -11.91 -6.65 11.65
CA GLY A 272 -12.78 -7.20 12.70
C GLY A 272 -12.67 -6.53 14.06
N GLY A 273 -11.83 -5.50 14.21
CA GLY A 273 -11.66 -4.85 15.51
C GLY A 273 -11.17 -5.84 16.56
N GLU A 274 -11.77 -5.83 17.74
CA GLU A 274 -11.44 -6.76 18.83
C GLU A 274 -11.96 -8.18 18.63
N ASP A 275 -12.89 -8.39 17.70
CA ASP A 275 -13.57 -9.69 17.49
C ASP A 275 -12.71 -10.72 16.80
N ASP A 276 -11.71 -10.32 16.01
CA ASP A 276 -10.75 -11.23 15.38
C ASP A 276 -10.02 -12.09 16.43
N VAL A 277 -9.99 -13.41 16.22
CA VAL A 277 -9.37 -14.38 17.13
C VAL A 277 -8.23 -15.09 16.44
N TRP A 278 -7.06 -15.12 17.07
CA TRP A 278 -5.91 -15.86 16.58
C TRP A 278 -5.92 -17.30 17.14
N ILE A 279 -5.46 -18.25 16.33
CA ILE A 279 -5.42 -19.67 16.66
C ILE A 279 -3.96 -20.09 16.81
N GLY A 280 -3.53 -20.35 18.05
CA GLY A 280 -2.25 -20.98 18.38
C GLY A 280 -2.48 -22.40 18.90
N LYS A 281 -1.79 -22.77 20.00
CA LYS A 281 -2.21 -23.97 20.77
C LYS A 281 -3.59 -23.81 21.41
N THR A 282 -3.92 -22.56 21.71
CA THR A 282 -5.23 -22.12 22.20
C THR A 282 -5.65 -20.90 21.40
N LEU A 283 -6.93 -20.54 21.50
CA LEU A 283 -7.39 -19.24 21.03
C LEU A 283 -6.72 -18.13 21.83
N TYR A 284 -6.34 -17.04 21.17
CA TYR A 284 -5.80 -15.85 21.81
C TYR A 284 -6.18 -14.58 21.04
N ARG A 285 -6.05 -13.43 21.70
CA ARG A 285 -6.27 -12.11 21.11
C ARG A 285 -5.00 -11.28 21.20
N MET A 286 -4.88 -10.30 20.32
CA MET A 286 -3.75 -9.38 20.22
C MET A 286 -4.26 -7.94 20.33
N PRO A 287 -4.46 -7.40 21.55
CA PRO A 287 -5.15 -6.12 21.74
C PRO A 287 -4.49 -4.93 21.02
N TYR A 288 -3.17 -4.94 20.83
CA TYR A 288 -2.46 -3.89 20.10
C TYR A 288 -2.49 -4.04 18.57
N VAL A 289 -3.09 -5.12 18.07
CA VAL A 289 -3.33 -5.40 16.65
C VAL A 289 -4.81 -5.33 16.30
N ASN A 290 -5.65 -5.88 17.17
CA ASN A 290 -7.09 -6.10 17.01
C ASN A 290 -7.82 -5.36 18.14
N ASN A 291 -8.30 -4.15 17.86
CA ASN A 291 -9.08 -3.36 18.81
C ASN A 291 -10.06 -2.42 18.11
N ASN A 292 -11.14 -2.10 18.82
CA ASN A 292 -12.18 -1.20 18.31
C ASN A 292 -11.72 0.26 18.29
N THR A 293 -10.78 0.66 19.13
CA THR A 293 -10.23 2.04 19.14
C THR A 293 -9.63 2.42 17.79
N TYR A 294 -8.85 1.53 17.16
CA TYR A 294 -8.30 1.74 15.82
C TYR A 294 -9.42 1.90 14.79
N LEU A 295 -10.44 1.03 14.83
CA LEU A 295 -11.55 1.07 13.90
C LEU A 295 -12.39 2.35 14.05
N GLU A 296 -12.73 2.73 15.28
CA GLU A 296 -13.50 3.94 15.58
C GLU A 296 -12.76 5.20 15.12
N LEU A 297 -11.47 5.32 15.46
CA LEU A 297 -10.64 6.43 14.99
C LEU A 297 -10.59 6.47 13.45
N ALA A 298 -10.42 5.32 12.80
CA ALA A 298 -10.36 5.23 11.36
C ALA A 298 -11.69 5.60 10.67
N LYS A 299 -12.83 5.19 11.24
CA LYS A 299 -14.16 5.60 10.74
C LYS A 299 -14.38 7.10 10.88
N LEU A 300 -14.02 7.67 12.04
CA LEU A 300 -14.15 9.10 12.30
C LEU A 300 -13.25 9.91 11.36
N ASP A 301 -11.99 9.51 11.24
CA ASP A 301 -11.02 10.14 10.35
C ASP A 301 -11.47 10.09 8.89
N TYR A 302 -11.89 8.91 8.42
CA TYR A 302 -12.37 8.74 7.05
C TYR A 302 -13.58 9.62 6.78
N SER A 303 -14.55 9.66 7.70
CA SER A 303 -15.76 10.48 7.58
C SER A 303 -15.44 11.98 7.55
N ASN A 304 -14.49 12.43 8.37
CA ASN A 304 -14.03 13.83 8.38
C ASN A 304 -13.37 14.22 7.05
N CYS A 305 -12.47 13.37 6.54
CA CYS A 305 -11.87 13.56 5.22
C CYS A 305 -12.93 13.58 4.12
N GLN A 306 -13.86 12.62 4.11
CA GLN A 306 -14.93 12.54 3.11
C GLN A 306 -15.83 13.78 3.13
N ALA A 307 -16.20 14.27 4.31
CA ALA A 307 -17.01 15.49 4.45
C ALA A 307 -16.29 16.72 3.86
N LEU A 308 -14.99 16.86 4.12
CA LEU A 308 -14.17 17.89 3.49
C LEU A 308 -14.14 17.72 1.96
N HIS A 309 -13.95 16.49 1.47
CA HIS A 309 -13.89 16.24 0.03
C HIS A 309 -15.22 16.57 -0.66
N GLN A 310 -16.36 16.33 -0.01
CA GLN A 310 -17.67 16.73 -0.52
C GLN A 310 -17.84 18.26 -0.58
N GLN A 311 -17.25 19.01 0.37
CA GLN A 311 -17.26 20.49 0.33
C GLN A 311 -16.36 21.03 -0.78
N GLU A 312 -15.19 20.42 -0.97
CA GLU A 312 -14.28 20.73 -2.06
C GLU A 312 -14.87 20.40 -3.42
N TRP A 313 -15.59 19.29 -3.54
CA TRP A 313 -16.32 18.93 -4.75
C TRP A 313 -17.30 20.04 -5.15
N LYS A 314 -18.09 20.57 -4.21
CA LYS A 314 -18.96 21.74 -4.47
C LYS A 314 -18.16 22.95 -4.94
N SER A 315 -16.97 23.17 -4.37
CA SER A 315 -16.08 24.26 -4.76
C SER A 315 -15.53 24.08 -6.17
N ILE A 316 -15.21 22.85 -6.58
CA ILE A 316 -14.79 22.51 -7.94
C ILE A 316 -15.94 22.70 -8.92
N GLN A 317 -17.16 22.26 -8.60
CA GLN A 317 -18.33 22.49 -9.44
C GLN A 317 -18.60 23.98 -9.65
N LYS A 318 -18.46 24.80 -8.59
CA LYS A 318 -18.57 26.25 -8.70
C LYS A 318 -17.46 26.84 -9.58
N TRP A 319 -16.21 26.41 -9.40
CA TRP A 319 -15.09 26.85 -10.24
C TRP A 319 -15.30 26.47 -11.71
N TYR A 320 -15.73 25.24 -11.99
CA TYR A 320 -16.04 24.73 -13.32
C TYR A 320 -17.09 25.60 -14.04
N LYS A 321 -18.16 25.98 -13.33
CA LYS A 321 -19.19 26.90 -13.85
C LYS A 321 -18.64 28.31 -14.06
N ASN A 322 -17.91 28.87 -13.10
CA ASN A 322 -17.36 30.23 -13.19
C ASN A 322 -16.32 30.40 -14.30
N CYS A 323 -15.62 29.32 -14.66
CA CYS A 323 -14.65 29.30 -15.74
C CYS A 323 -15.25 28.85 -17.08
N ASN A 324 -16.57 28.60 -17.15
CA ASN A 324 -17.28 28.09 -18.32
C ASN A 324 -16.64 26.83 -18.94
N ILE A 325 -16.03 25.98 -18.11
CA ILE A 325 -15.26 24.83 -18.61
C ILE A 325 -16.14 23.83 -19.37
N GLY A 326 -17.41 23.71 -19.00
CA GLY A 326 -18.38 22.85 -19.69
C GLY A 326 -18.72 23.30 -21.12
N GLU A 327 -18.66 24.60 -21.40
CA GLU A 327 -18.88 25.13 -22.76
C GLU A 327 -17.75 24.71 -23.71
N PHE A 328 -16.59 24.34 -23.16
CA PHE A 328 -15.43 23.83 -23.90
C PHE A 328 -15.41 22.29 -24.04
N GLY A 329 -16.53 21.62 -23.74
CA GLY A 329 -16.71 20.19 -24.02
C GLY A 329 -16.31 19.22 -22.90
N LEU A 330 -15.85 19.69 -21.74
CA LEU A 330 -15.60 18.81 -20.60
C LEU A 330 -16.90 18.48 -19.87
N SER A 331 -17.28 17.20 -19.80
CA SER A 331 -18.48 16.75 -19.08
C SER A 331 -18.32 16.79 -17.55
N GLU A 332 -19.45 16.89 -16.83
CA GLU A 332 -19.46 16.78 -15.36
C GLU A 332 -18.96 15.42 -14.87
N SER A 333 -19.11 14.36 -15.66
CA SER A 333 -18.59 13.03 -15.33
C SER A 333 -17.06 13.01 -15.31
N ARG A 334 -16.40 13.60 -16.32
CA ARG A 334 -14.93 13.73 -16.38
C ARG A 334 -14.41 14.64 -15.27
N LEU A 335 -15.14 15.73 -15.00
CA LEU A 335 -14.88 16.62 -13.86
C LEU A 335 -14.84 15.85 -12.53
N LEU A 336 -15.83 14.99 -12.30
CA LEU A 336 -15.91 14.18 -11.08
C LEU A 336 -14.78 13.15 -11.00
N VAL A 337 -14.46 12.45 -12.09
CA VAL A 337 -13.35 11.48 -12.14
C VAL A 337 -12.01 12.16 -11.83
N ALA A 338 -11.73 13.32 -12.42
CA ALA A 338 -10.50 14.07 -12.18
C ALA A 338 -10.35 14.48 -10.71
N TYR A 339 -11.43 14.96 -10.09
CA TYR A 339 -11.42 15.28 -8.65
C TYR A 339 -11.25 14.03 -7.80
N TYR A 340 -11.99 12.97 -8.10
CA TYR A 340 -11.93 11.70 -7.38
C TYR A 340 -10.52 11.12 -7.38
N ILE A 341 -9.84 11.09 -8.52
CA ILE A 341 -8.47 10.55 -8.61
C ILE A 341 -7.53 11.33 -7.68
N ALA A 342 -7.61 12.67 -7.69
CA ALA A 342 -6.81 13.50 -6.79
C ALA A 342 -7.17 13.24 -5.31
N ALA A 343 -8.46 13.16 -4.98
CA ALA A 343 -8.95 12.95 -3.61
C ALA A 343 -8.64 11.56 -3.05
N ALA A 344 -8.72 10.53 -3.88
CA ALA A 344 -8.42 9.16 -3.49
C ALA A 344 -6.91 8.94 -3.29
N SER A 345 -6.08 9.76 -3.95
CA SER A 345 -4.61 9.71 -3.91
C SER A 345 -4.01 10.57 -2.79
N VAL A 346 -4.49 11.80 -2.63
CA VAL A 346 -4.04 12.79 -1.63
C VAL A 346 -5.24 13.25 -0.83
N PHE A 347 -5.51 12.57 0.29
CA PHE A 347 -6.78 12.66 1.00
C PHE A 347 -6.72 13.54 2.25
N GLU A 348 -5.51 13.82 2.74
CA GLU A 348 -5.28 14.49 4.00
C GLU A 348 -5.87 15.91 3.98
N PRO A 349 -6.54 16.38 5.06
CA PRO A 349 -7.14 17.70 5.11
C PRO A 349 -6.15 18.84 4.85
N GLU A 350 -4.97 18.77 5.45
CA GLU A 350 -3.88 19.73 5.32
C GLU A 350 -3.29 19.80 3.90
N ARG A 351 -3.63 18.84 3.04
CA ARG A 351 -3.20 18.77 1.62
C ARG A 351 -4.28 19.20 0.64
N SER A 352 -5.32 19.89 1.11
CA SER A 352 -6.40 20.43 0.27
C SER A 352 -5.89 21.21 -0.94
N LYS A 353 -4.90 22.08 -0.76
CA LYS A 353 -4.34 22.90 -1.85
C LYS A 353 -3.67 22.08 -2.93
N GLU A 354 -2.88 21.07 -2.55
CA GLU A 354 -2.25 20.11 -3.46
C GLU A 354 -3.30 19.35 -4.27
N ARG A 355 -4.33 18.82 -3.60
CA ARG A 355 -5.41 18.06 -4.23
C ARG A 355 -6.24 18.92 -5.19
N LEU A 356 -6.62 20.13 -4.79
CA LEU A 356 -7.38 21.06 -5.64
C LEU A 356 -6.54 21.54 -6.84
N ALA A 357 -5.24 21.80 -6.64
CA ALA A 357 -4.34 22.16 -7.72
C ALA A 357 -4.20 21.03 -8.74
N TRP A 358 -3.98 19.80 -8.27
CA TRP A 358 -3.97 18.62 -9.12
C TRP A 358 -5.27 18.52 -9.93
N ALA A 359 -6.43 18.45 -9.26
CA ALA A 359 -7.71 18.27 -9.96
C ALA A 359 -7.92 19.34 -11.05
N LYS A 360 -7.73 20.63 -10.71
CA LYS A 360 -7.89 21.74 -11.67
C LYS A 360 -6.89 21.67 -12.83
N THR A 361 -5.63 21.30 -12.56
CA THR A 361 -4.63 21.11 -13.61
C THR A 361 -5.02 19.97 -14.55
N SER A 362 -5.42 18.81 -14.02
CA SER A 362 -5.93 17.69 -14.82
C SER A 362 -7.11 18.10 -15.71
N ILE A 363 -8.07 18.82 -15.14
CA ILE A 363 -9.26 19.30 -15.86
C ILE A 363 -8.89 20.27 -16.99
N LEU A 364 -7.99 21.22 -16.74
CA LEU A 364 -7.57 22.20 -17.75
C LEU A 364 -6.76 21.53 -18.87
N MET A 365 -5.82 20.64 -18.54
CA MET A 365 -5.09 19.85 -19.54
C MET A 365 -6.07 19.08 -20.44
N GLU A 366 -7.03 18.39 -19.83
CA GLU A 366 -8.03 17.60 -20.53
C GLU A 366 -8.95 18.45 -21.41
N THR A 367 -9.35 19.62 -20.92
CA THR A 367 -10.15 20.59 -21.69
C THR A 367 -9.37 21.07 -22.91
N ILE A 368 -8.11 21.50 -22.74
CA ILE A 368 -7.27 21.98 -23.85
C ILE A 368 -7.01 20.86 -24.87
N ALA A 369 -6.70 19.65 -24.39
CA ALA A 369 -6.36 18.52 -25.25
C ALA A 369 -7.57 17.88 -25.94
N SER A 370 -8.81 18.03 -25.44
CA SER A 370 -9.98 17.37 -26.03
C SER A 370 -11.03 18.29 -26.64
N HIS A 371 -10.89 19.61 -26.51
CA HIS A 371 -11.84 20.55 -27.13
C HIS A 371 -11.75 20.50 -28.66
N PRO A 372 -12.86 20.21 -29.38
CA PRO A 372 -12.86 20.08 -30.84
C PRO A 372 -12.32 21.31 -31.57
N ASP A 373 -12.76 22.51 -31.20
CA ASP A 373 -12.30 23.76 -31.82
C ASP A 373 -10.80 23.98 -31.61
N LEU A 374 -10.28 23.68 -30.42
CA LEU A 374 -8.84 23.78 -30.12
C LEU A 374 -8.00 22.78 -30.91
N GLN A 375 -8.53 21.58 -31.15
CA GLN A 375 -7.88 20.57 -31.99
C GLN A 375 -7.82 21.00 -33.46
N GLN A 376 -8.87 21.65 -33.95
CA GLN A 376 -8.99 22.13 -35.33
C GLN A 376 -8.24 23.45 -35.59
N LEU A 377 -7.71 24.12 -34.56
CA LEU A 377 -6.92 25.34 -34.73
C LEU A 377 -5.71 25.10 -35.63
N SER A 378 -5.42 26.08 -36.50
CA SER A 378 -4.16 26.13 -37.24
C SER A 378 -2.97 26.25 -36.29
N MET A 379 -1.77 25.91 -36.79
CA MET A 379 -0.54 26.05 -36.00
C MET A 379 -0.30 27.51 -35.55
N GLU A 380 -0.70 28.49 -36.36
CA GLU A 380 -0.63 29.91 -36.02
C GLU A 380 -1.58 30.25 -34.86
N GLN A 381 -2.81 29.75 -34.90
CA GLN A 381 -3.78 29.98 -33.82
C GLN A 381 -3.40 29.27 -32.52
N LYS A 382 -2.80 28.07 -32.61
CA LYS A 382 -2.22 27.38 -31.44
C LYS A 382 -1.06 28.18 -30.88
N ARG A 383 -0.19 28.74 -31.71
CA ARG A 383 0.89 29.64 -31.29
C ARG A 383 0.36 30.89 -30.62
N ASP A 384 -0.69 31.51 -31.16
CA ASP A 384 -1.34 32.67 -30.54
C ASP A 384 -1.92 32.34 -29.17
N PHE A 385 -2.52 31.15 -28.99
CA PHE A 385 -2.97 30.66 -27.68
C PHE A 385 -1.80 30.63 -26.67
N VAL A 386 -0.65 30.08 -27.07
CA VAL A 386 0.54 30.01 -26.21
C VAL A 386 1.11 31.40 -25.92
N ASN A 387 1.16 32.28 -26.92
CA ASN A 387 1.65 33.65 -26.79
C ASN A 387 0.76 34.47 -25.84
N ILE A 388 -0.55 34.31 -25.89
CA ILE A 388 -1.48 34.95 -24.94
C ILE A 388 -1.18 34.46 -23.52
N PHE A 389 -0.98 33.16 -23.32
CA PHE A 389 -0.61 32.63 -22.00
C PHE A 389 0.73 33.21 -21.51
N GLU A 390 1.74 33.32 -22.37
CA GLU A 390 3.05 33.88 -22.03
C GLU A 390 2.98 35.37 -21.68
N GLN A 391 2.25 36.16 -22.48
CA GLN A 391 2.14 37.62 -22.31
C GLN A 391 1.30 38.01 -21.08
N TYR A 392 0.18 37.32 -20.84
CA TYR A 392 -0.75 37.65 -19.76
C TYR A 392 -0.61 36.74 -18.54
N GLY A 393 0.33 35.79 -18.60
CA GLY A 393 0.62 34.88 -17.50
C GLY A 393 1.16 35.57 -16.26
N CYS A 394 1.68 36.81 -16.32
CA CYS A 394 2.30 37.51 -15.18
C CYS A 394 1.26 38.20 -14.24
N ILE A 395 1.40 38.02 -12.91
CA ILE A 395 0.50 38.60 -11.87
C ILE A 395 0.32 40.12 -12.01
N LEU A 396 1.37 40.83 -12.44
CA LEU A 396 1.35 42.30 -12.59
C LEU A 396 0.32 42.80 -13.61
N ASN A 397 -0.01 42.00 -14.63
CA ASN A 397 -1.01 42.38 -15.64
C ASN A 397 -2.45 42.18 -15.14
N TYR A 398 -2.66 41.26 -14.19
CA TYR A 398 -3.98 41.02 -13.57
C TYR A 398 -4.34 42.09 -12.52
N ALA A 399 -3.34 42.58 -11.77
CA ALA A 399 -3.53 43.60 -10.74
C ALA A 399 -3.76 45.02 -11.31
N ASN A 400 -3.23 45.33 -12.50
CA ASN A 400 -3.30 46.67 -13.11
C ASN A 400 -4.60 46.96 -13.89
N GLY A 401 -5.67 46.18 -13.71
CA GLY A 401 -6.95 46.46 -14.36
C GLY A 401 -6.88 46.44 -15.90
N GLY A 402 -5.90 45.74 -16.47
CA GLY A 402 -5.80 45.52 -17.91
C GLY A 402 -7.04 44.80 -18.39
N ARG A 403 -7.99 45.55 -18.96
CA ARG A 403 -9.21 45.04 -19.58
C ARG A 403 -8.84 44.20 -20.80
N TYR A 404 -8.48 42.94 -20.59
CA TYR A 404 -8.86 41.93 -21.57
C TYR A 404 -10.37 41.72 -21.37
N GLU A 405 -11.16 42.57 -22.03
CA GLU A 405 -12.61 42.40 -22.11
C GLU A 405 -12.91 40.99 -22.66
N THR A 406 -13.46 40.15 -21.79
CA THR A 406 -14.59 39.25 -22.09
C THR A 406 -14.56 38.55 -23.45
N ARG A 407 -13.56 37.70 -23.68
CA ARG A 407 -13.83 36.41 -24.32
C ARG A 407 -13.62 35.32 -23.27
N ASN A 408 -14.70 34.64 -22.90
CA ASN A 408 -14.64 33.40 -22.13
C ASN A 408 -13.87 32.39 -22.98
N THR A 409 -12.55 32.31 -22.78
CA THR A 409 -11.65 31.39 -23.48
C THR A 409 -11.00 30.47 -22.48
N VAL A 410 -10.60 29.29 -22.96
CA VAL A 410 -9.84 28.33 -22.17
C VAL A 410 -8.53 28.94 -21.64
N VAL A 411 -7.85 29.79 -22.43
CA VAL A 411 -6.63 30.52 -21.99
C VAL A 411 -6.91 31.41 -20.78
N SER A 412 -8.00 32.17 -20.80
CA SER A 412 -8.36 33.04 -19.68
C SER A 412 -8.68 32.23 -18.42
N ALA A 413 -9.35 31.08 -18.55
CA ALA A 413 -9.60 30.17 -17.43
C ALA A 413 -8.30 29.59 -16.85
N LEU A 414 -7.35 29.24 -17.72
CA LEU A 414 -6.02 28.76 -17.35
C LEU A 414 -5.24 29.82 -16.57
N ILE A 415 -5.08 31.04 -17.11
CA ILE A 415 -4.33 32.13 -16.47
C ILE A 415 -4.92 32.46 -15.09
N LYS A 416 -6.25 32.60 -15.00
CA LYS A 416 -6.94 32.85 -13.73
C LYS A 416 -6.67 31.74 -12.72
N THR A 417 -6.69 30.48 -13.16
CA THR A 417 -6.47 29.33 -12.28
C THR A 417 -5.03 29.27 -11.79
N VAL A 418 -4.04 29.42 -12.67
CA VAL A 418 -2.62 29.45 -12.30
C VAL A 418 -2.34 30.57 -11.31
N SER A 419 -2.83 31.79 -11.59
CA SER A 419 -2.67 32.93 -10.69
C SER A 419 -3.30 32.68 -9.31
N GLN A 420 -4.49 32.07 -9.27
CA GLN A 420 -5.16 31.73 -8.01
C GLN A 420 -4.39 30.68 -7.21
N LEU A 421 -3.83 29.65 -7.87
CA LEU A 421 -3.02 28.63 -7.22
C LEU A 421 -1.75 29.25 -6.60
N SER A 422 -1.05 30.09 -7.36
CA SER A 422 0.14 30.80 -6.89
C SER A 422 -0.17 31.71 -5.70
N LEU A 423 -1.25 32.50 -5.79
CA LEU A 423 -1.70 33.37 -4.69
C LEU A 423 -2.04 32.56 -3.43
N ASN A 424 -2.71 31.41 -3.58
CA ASN A 424 -3.04 30.56 -2.45
C ASN A 424 -1.81 30.01 -1.73
N VAL A 425 -0.73 29.73 -2.47
CA VAL A 425 0.56 29.27 -1.91
C VAL A 425 1.30 30.43 -1.26
N LEU A 426 1.33 31.59 -1.90
CA LEU A 426 1.91 32.82 -1.35
C LEU A 426 1.26 33.18 -0.01
N LEU A 427 -0.07 33.16 0.08
CA LEU A 427 -0.80 33.52 1.29
C LEU A 427 -0.61 32.52 2.45
N ALA A 428 -0.34 31.25 2.18
CA ALA A 428 -0.13 30.27 3.26
C ALA A 428 1.33 30.01 3.63
N HIS A 429 2.25 30.19 2.69
CA HIS A 429 3.65 29.79 2.87
C HIS A 429 4.63 30.94 2.63
N GLY A 430 4.15 32.13 2.30
CA GLY A 430 4.99 33.31 2.03
C GLY A 430 5.87 33.15 0.79
N ARG A 431 5.53 32.23 -0.12
CA ARG A 431 6.35 31.95 -1.30
C ARG A 431 5.57 32.07 -2.59
N ASP A 432 6.17 32.83 -3.50
CA ASP A 432 5.65 33.00 -4.84
C ASP A 432 6.15 31.85 -5.73
N ILE A 433 5.22 31.02 -6.20
CA ILE A 433 5.49 29.92 -7.14
C ILE A 433 5.04 30.27 -8.56
N HIS A 434 4.60 31.51 -8.79
CA HIS A 434 3.92 31.90 -10.01
C HIS A 434 4.78 31.74 -11.25
N HIS A 435 6.03 32.19 -11.18
CA HIS A 435 7.00 32.01 -12.26
C HIS A 435 7.21 30.52 -12.59
N SER A 436 7.46 29.70 -11.56
CA SER A 436 7.65 28.26 -11.66
C SER A 436 6.45 27.52 -12.27
N LEU A 437 5.25 27.82 -11.78
CA LEU A 437 4.01 27.20 -12.25
C LEU A 437 3.69 27.63 -13.69
N ASN A 438 3.87 28.91 -14.02
CA ASN A 438 3.74 29.39 -15.40
C ASN A 438 4.75 28.73 -16.33
N HIS A 439 6.01 28.59 -15.91
CA HIS A 439 7.02 27.91 -16.70
C HIS A 439 6.64 26.44 -16.97
N ALA A 440 6.11 25.73 -15.97
CA ALA A 440 5.63 24.36 -16.14
C ALA A 440 4.49 24.27 -17.16
N TRP A 441 3.50 25.16 -17.07
CA TRP A 441 2.39 25.25 -18.02
C TRP A 441 2.83 25.68 -19.41
N HIS A 442 3.75 26.64 -19.51
CA HIS A 442 4.30 27.10 -20.78
C HIS A 442 5.02 25.96 -21.51
N LYS A 443 5.84 25.18 -20.80
CA LYS A 443 6.48 23.99 -21.36
C LYS A 443 5.45 23.00 -21.90
N TRP A 444 4.41 22.70 -21.12
CA TRP A 444 3.33 21.79 -21.55
C TRP A 444 2.59 22.33 -22.80
N LEU A 445 2.26 23.63 -22.80
CA LEU A 445 1.58 24.30 -23.92
C LEU A 445 2.42 24.34 -25.19
N LYS A 446 3.74 24.56 -25.07
CA LYS A 446 4.66 24.50 -26.21
C LYS A 446 4.72 23.10 -26.82
N THR A 447 4.68 22.06 -26.00
CA THR A 447 4.58 20.68 -26.49
C THR A 447 3.23 20.42 -27.17
N TRP A 448 2.12 20.89 -26.58
CA TRP A 448 0.80 20.80 -27.21
C TRP A 448 0.74 21.54 -28.55
N GLU A 449 1.37 22.73 -28.65
CA GLU A 449 1.54 23.48 -29.90
C GLU A 449 2.32 22.66 -30.92
N SER A 450 3.52 22.15 -30.57
CA SER A 450 4.42 21.47 -31.51
C SER A 450 3.87 20.15 -32.03
N GLU A 451 3.12 19.41 -31.21
CA GLU A 451 2.49 18.12 -31.58
C GLU A 451 1.13 18.29 -32.26
N GLY A 452 0.77 19.51 -32.67
CA GLY A 452 -0.48 19.76 -33.37
C GLY A 452 -1.73 19.48 -32.52
N GLY A 453 -1.62 19.57 -31.20
CA GLY A 453 -2.72 19.37 -30.25
C GLY A 453 -2.73 18.00 -29.56
N ASP A 454 -1.87 17.07 -29.97
CA ASP A 454 -1.81 15.72 -29.42
C ASP A 454 -0.72 15.59 -28.33
N THR A 455 -1.09 15.80 -27.07
CA THR A 455 -0.15 15.59 -25.93
C THR A 455 -0.01 14.12 -25.53
N THR A 456 -0.74 13.21 -26.17
CA THR A 456 -0.70 11.78 -25.82
C THR A 456 0.65 11.14 -26.11
N ARG A 457 1.48 11.75 -26.97
CA ARG A 457 2.73 11.19 -27.51
C ARG A 457 3.99 11.39 -26.66
N LEU A 458 3.94 12.30 -25.69
CA LEU A 458 5.16 12.76 -24.99
C LEU A 458 5.06 12.70 -23.46
N GLY A 459 3.93 12.28 -22.88
CA GLY A 459 3.81 12.09 -21.42
C GLY A 459 3.95 13.37 -20.57
N VAL A 460 3.95 14.55 -21.21
CA VAL A 460 4.17 15.85 -20.56
C VAL A 460 3.13 16.20 -19.49
N ASP A 461 1.96 15.57 -19.54
CA ASP A 461 0.90 15.72 -18.53
C ASP A 461 1.39 15.30 -17.13
N ALA A 462 2.15 14.20 -17.05
CA ALA A 462 2.64 13.68 -15.78
C ALA A 462 3.69 14.62 -15.16
N GLU A 463 4.56 15.21 -15.98
CA GLU A 463 5.50 16.24 -15.52
C GLU A 463 4.76 17.44 -14.94
N LEU A 464 3.77 17.98 -15.66
CA LEU A 464 3.01 19.13 -15.20
C LEU A 464 2.28 18.85 -13.89
N LEU A 465 1.69 17.65 -13.73
CA LEU A 465 1.03 17.24 -12.50
C LEU A 465 2.00 17.10 -11.32
N VAL A 466 3.14 16.44 -11.51
CA VAL A 466 4.16 16.30 -10.46
C VAL A 466 4.69 17.68 -10.03
N ARG A 467 5.01 18.55 -10.99
CA ARG A 467 5.47 19.92 -10.69
C ARG A 467 4.39 20.71 -9.97
N THR A 468 3.14 20.66 -10.43
CA THR A 468 2.01 21.31 -9.76
C THR A 468 1.90 20.85 -8.30
N LEU A 469 1.96 19.54 -8.06
CA LEU A 469 1.82 18.96 -6.72
C LEU A 469 2.98 19.36 -5.80
N ASN A 470 4.22 19.32 -6.31
CA ASN A 470 5.41 19.70 -5.56
C ASN A 470 5.46 21.21 -5.25
N LEU A 471 5.08 22.07 -6.20
CA LEU A 471 5.02 23.53 -6.00
C LEU A 471 3.92 23.92 -5.01
N CYS A 472 2.73 23.34 -5.14
CA CYS A 472 1.57 23.67 -4.31
C CYS A 472 1.69 23.17 -2.86
N ARG A 473 2.62 22.26 -2.58
CA ARG A 473 2.99 21.82 -1.21
C ARG A 473 3.54 22.96 -0.37
N GLY A 474 4.24 23.93 -0.98
CA GLY A 474 4.96 24.94 -0.22
C GLY A 474 6.18 24.40 0.56
N GLY A 475 6.90 23.38 0.05
CA GLY A 475 8.17 22.90 0.64
C GLY A 475 9.41 23.78 0.36
N ARG A 476 10.28 24.03 1.36
CA ARG A 476 11.30 25.12 1.42
C ARG A 476 12.30 25.22 0.26
N VAL A 477 12.53 24.14 -0.48
CA VAL A 477 13.50 24.11 -1.60
C VAL A 477 12.92 24.86 -2.81
N SER A 478 13.75 25.63 -3.52
CA SER A 478 13.33 26.29 -4.77
C SER A 478 13.18 25.27 -5.89
N GLU A 479 12.36 25.58 -6.89
CA GLU A 479 12.18 24.68 -8.04
C GLU A 479 13.48 24.48 -8.83
N GLU A 480 14.29 25.54 -8.98
CA GLU A 480 15.59 25.48 -9.66
C GLU A 480 16.53 24.46 -9.00
N THR A 481 16.59 24.45 -7.65
CA THR A 481 17.39 23.47 -6.92
C THR A 481 16.85 22.05 -7.13
N LEU A 482 15.53 21.85 -7.15
CA LEU A 482 14.93 20.54 -7.42
C LEU A 482 15.25 20.04 -8.83
N LEU A 483 15.10 20.89 -9.85
CA LEU A 483 15.37 20.55 -11.25
C LEU A 483 16.87 20.30 -11.51
N SER A 484 17.75 20.87 -10.70
CA SER A 484 19.18 20.57 -10.78
C SER A 484 19.57 19.23 -10.14
N HIS A 485 18.67 18.63 -9.35
CA HIS A 485 18.98 17.41 -8.60
C HIS A 485 18.91 16.15 -9.49
N PRO A 486 19.99 15.35 -9.61
CA PRO A 486 20.02 14.20 -10.53
C PRO A 486 18.92 13.16 -10.25
N LYS A 487 18.65 12.87 -8.97
CA LYS A 487 17.57 11.95 -8.58
C LYS A 487 16.18 12.48 -8.96
N TYR A 488 15.97 13.80 -8.93
CA TYR A 488 14.68 14.40 -9.29
C TYR A 488 14.41 14.22 -10.78
N ASN A 489 15.42 14.49 -11.62
CA ASN A 489 15.31 14.30 -13.07
C ASN A 489 15.08 12.83 -13.42
N ARG A 490 15.80 11.89 -12.78
CA ARG A 490 15.55 10.46 -12.99
C ARG A 490 14.14 10.03 -12.58
N LEU A 491 13.65 10.50 -11.44
CA LEU A 491 12.26 10.25 -11.01
C LEU A 491 11.25 10.82 -12.01
N LEU A 492 11.50 12.03 -12.51
CA LEU A 492 10.66 12.70 -13.49
C LEU A 492 10.60 11.92 -14.80
N ASP A 493 11.76 11.58 -15.37
CA ASP A 493 11.87 10.85 -16.63
C ASP A 493 11.18 9.49 -16.56
N THR A 494 11.42 8.73 -15.48
CA THR A 494 10.76 7.44 -15.28
C THR A 494 9.25 7.61 -15.09
N THR A 495 8.79 8.61 -14.33
CA THR A 495 7.35 8.86 -14.13
C THR A 495 6.65 9.25 -15.43
N VAL A 496 7.25 10.14 -16.21
CA VAL A 496 6.73 10.56 -17.52
C VAL A 496 6.63 9.35 -18.46
N ARG A 497 7.69 8.52 -18.52
CA ARG A 497 7.72 7.31 -19.34
C ARG A 497 6.62 6.32 -18.96
N VAL A 498 6.46 6.02 -17.68
CA VAL A 498 5.40 5.14 -17.15
C VAL A 498 4.01 5.67 -17.50
N CYS A 499 3.74 6.94 -17.17
CA CYS A 499 2.42 7.53 -17.37
C CYS A 499 2.05 7.62 -18.85
N HIS A 500 3.03 7.88 -19.71
CA HIS A 500 2.87 7.86 -21.16
C HIS A 500 2.45 6.48 -21.67
N GLN A 501 3.20 5.43 -21.31
CA GLN A 501 2.88 4.05 -21.72
C GLN A 501 1.49 3.61 -21.21
N LEU A 502 1.15 3.94 -19.96
CA LEU A 502 -0.16 3.64 -19.37
C LEU A 502 -1.31 4.32 -20.13
N ARG A 503 -1.11 5.57 -20.57
CA ARG A 503 -2.10 6.29 -21.36
C ARG A 503 -2.29 5.65 -22.74
N LEU A 504 -1.20 5.28 -23.41
CA LEU A 504 -1.27 4.56 -24.69
C LEU A 504 -2.01 3.23 -24.55
N PHE A 505 -1.71 2.47 -23.50
CA PHE A 505 -2.39 1.22 -23.17
C PHE A 505 -3.89 1.44 -22.92
N GLN A 506 -4.26 2.50 -22.20
CA GLN A 506 -5.66 2.83 -21.94
C GLN A 506 -6.41 3.16 -23.25
N HIS A 507 -5.80 3.91 -24.16
CA HIS A 507 -6.41 4.23 -25.46
C HIS A 507 -6.62 2.99 -26.33
N GLN A 508 -5.64 2.08 -26.39
CA GLN A 508 -5.76 0.81 -27.13
C GLN A 508 -6.89 -0.05 -26.56
N LYS A 509 -6.96 -0.20 -25.24
CA LYS A 509 -8.01 -0.97 -24.55
C LYS A 509 -9.43 -0.45 -24.84
N VAL A 510 -9.60 0.87 -24.97
CA VAL A 510 -10.89 1.49 -25.33
C VAL A 510 -11.26 1.22 -26.80
N GLN A 511 -10.28 1.15 -27.71
CA GLN A 511 -10.52 0.82 -29.11
C GLN A 511 -10.89 -0.67 -29.30
N ASP A 512 -10.19 -1.56 -28.59
CA ASP A 512 -10.40 -3.02 -28.70
C ASP A 512 -11.70 -3.50 -28.03
N SER A 513 -12.20 -2.81 -27.01
CA SER A 513 -13.46 -3.17 -26.34
C SER A 513 -14.73 -2.90 -27.16
N ASN A 514 -14.61 -2.22 -28.31
CA ASN A 514 -15.64 -2.15 -29.35
C ASN A 514 -15.59 -3.34 -30.35
N GLY A 515 -14.67 -4.30 -30.14
CA GLY A 515 -14.57 -5.59 -30.83
C GLY A 515 -14.60 -6.77 -29.83
N CYS A 516 -14.95 -7.97 -30.31
CA CYS A 516 -15.22 -9.18 -29.53
C CYS A 516 -14.23 -9.46 -28.38
N MET A 517 -14.74 -9.59 -27.14
CA MET A 517 -13.98 -9.80 -25.91
C MET A 517 -13.22 -11.14 -25.87
N SER A 518 -11.94 -11.08 -25.47
CA SER A 518 -11.25 -12.22 -24.86
C SER A 518 -10.95 -11.92 -23.37
N THR A 519 -11.05 -12.97 -22.57
CA THR A 519 -11.07 -13.03 -21.10
C THR A 519 -9.71 -12.84 -20.43
N THR A 520 -8.95 -11.79 -20.77
CA THR A 520 -7.73 -11.42 -20.03
C THR A 520 -7.90 -10.05 -19.37
N GLY A 521 -8.49 -10.06 -18.17
CA GLY A 521 -8.59 -8.86 -17.34
C GLY A 521 -7.21 -8.31 -16.97
N GLY A 522 -6.97 -7.05 -17.31
CA GLY A 522 -6.06 -6.16 -16.58
C GLY A 522 -4.55 -6.45 -16.66
N ILE A 523 -4.02 -7.01 -17.76
CA ILE A 523 -2.56 -7.19 -17.86
C ILE A 523 -1.96 -5.98 -18.59
N THR A 524 -1.27 -5.11 -17.85
CA THR A 524 -0.33 -4.09 -18.35
C THR A 524 0.86 -4.76 -19.05
N THR A 525 1.62 -4.02 -19.88
CA THR A 525 2.75 -4.59 -20.60
C THR A 525 3.97 -4.84 -19.69
N VAL A 526 4.87 -5.71 -20.14
CA VAL A 526 6.12 -6.02 -19.40
C VAL A 526 6.99 -4.76 -19.24
N GLU A 527 6.99 -3.86 -20.23
CA GLU A 527 7.71 -2.58 -20.14
C GLU A 527 7.15 -1.69 -19.04
N ILE A 528 5.82 -1.53 -18.97
CA ILE A 528 5.14 -0.73 -17.93
C ILE A 528 5.50 -1.26 -16.53
N GLU A 529 5.42 -2.59 -16.36
CA GLU A 529 5.78 -3.22 -15.08
C GLU A 529 7.24 -2.99 -14.70
N SER A 530 8.17 -3.11 -15.67
CA SER A 530 9.59 -2.87 -15.43
C SER A 530 9.88 -1.41 -15.05
N ASP A 531 9.25 -0.46 -15.73
CA ASP A 531 9.43 0.97 -15.45
C ASP A 531 8.79 1.37 -14.10
N MET A 532 7.65 0.78 -13.73
CA MET A 532 7.07 0.92 -12.40
C MET A 532 7.99 0.37 -11.30
N GLN A 533 8.63 -0.79 -11.53
CA GLN A 533 9.61 -1.34 -10.58
C GLN A 533 10.82 -0.41 -10.40
N GLU A 534 11.32 0.19 -11.49
CA GLU A 534 12.38 1.21 -11.40
C GLU A 534 11.92 2.41 -10.57
N LEU A 535 10.72 2.94 -10.85
CA LEU A 535 10.17 4.08 -10.12
C LEU A 535 10.04 3.79 -8.62
N VAL A 536 9.50 2.62 -8.26
CA VAL A 536 9.35 2.20 -6.86
C VAL A 536 10.69 2.11 -6.17
N LYS A 537 11.71 1.55 -6.84
CA LYS A 537 13.08 1.51 -6.31
C LYS A 537 13.63 2.92 -6.06
N LEU A 538 13.49 3.83 -7.02
CA LEU A 538 13.97 5.21 -6.88
C LEU A 538 13.30 5.97 -5.73
N VAL A 539 12.01 5.72 -5.51
CA VAL A 539 11.24 6.37 -4.43
C VAL A 539 11.61 5.81 -3.06
N LEU A 540 11.65 4.48 -2.92
CA LEU A 540 11.83 3.82 -1.63
C LEU A 540 13.29 3.81 -1.15
N THR A 541 14.28 3.72 -2.05
CA THR A 541 15.69 3.68 -1.65
C THR A 541 16.18 5.05 -1.16
N LYS A 542 16.79 5.07 0.03
CA LYS A 542 17.44 6.25 0.62
C LYS A 542 18.85 6.44 0.07
N SER A 543 19.31 7.69 -0.05
CA SER A 543 20.68 8.06 -0.46
C SER A 543 21.27 9.10 0.51
N SER A 544 22.59 9.35 0.47
CA SER A 544 23.24 10.34 1.35
C SER A 544 22.75 11.77 1.11
N ASP A 545 22.59 12.14 -0.16
CA ASP A 545 21.98 13.40 -0.62
C ASP A 545 20.60 13.08 -1.19
N ASP A 546 19.67 12.64 -0.34
CA ASP A 546 18.33 12.27 -0.78
C ASP A 546 17.38 13.47 -0.88
N LEU A 547 16.42 13.34 -1.77
CA LEU A 547 15.25 14.21 -1.81
C LEU A 547 14.36 13.92 -0.60
N ASP A 548 13.66 14.96 -0.15
CA ASP A 548 12.58 14.83 0.82
C ASP A 548 11.62 13.68 0.43
N SER A 549 11.31 12.82 1.41
CA SER A 549 10.53 11.59 1.18
C SER A 549 9.19 11.88 0.50
N ARG A 550 8.51 12.96 0.89
CA ARG A 550 7.21 13.33 0.32
C ARG A 550 7.34 13.79 -1.13
N THR A 551 8.41 14.51 -1.48
CA THR A 551 8.71 14.85 -2.88
C THR A 551 8.87 13.59 -3.73
N LYS A 552 9.61 12.58 -3.26
CA LYS A 552 9.74 11.30 -3.98
C LYS A 552 8.40 10.58 -4.12
N HIS A 553 7.60 10.52 -3.05
CA HIS A 553 6.30 9.84 -3.05
C HIS A 553 5.28 10.51 -3.98
N ASN A 554 5.38 11.82 -4.23
CA ASN A 554 4.51 12.50 -5.18
C ASN A 554 4.65 11.94 -6.60
N PHE A 555 5.85 11.56 -7.05
CA PHE A 555 6.07 10.90 -8.35
C PHE A 555 5.33 9.55 -8.44
N LEU A 556 5.51 8.69 -7.42
CA LEU A 556 4.81 7.41 -7.35
C LEU A 556 3.29 7.58 -7.23
N THR A 557 2.83 8.62 -6.53
CA THR A 557 1.40 8.94 -6.39
C THR A 557 0.77 9.26 -7.75
N ILE A 558 1.43 10.09 -8.57
CA ILE A 558 0.97 10.37 -9.93
C ILE A 558 1.00 9.10 -10.78
N ALA A 559 2.11 8.35 -10.80
CA ALA A 559 2.20 7.11 -11.58
C ALA A 559 1.12 6.07 -11.22
N ARG A 560 0.87 5.85 -9.93
CA ARG A 560 -0.20 4.94 -9.45
C ARG A 560 -1.59 5.43 -9.84
N SER A 561 -1.81 6.74 -9.92
CA SER A 561 -3.09 7.29 -10.39
C SER A 561 -3.36 6.99 -11.86
N TYR A 562 -2.33 7.08 -12.73
CA TYR A 562 -2.42 6.69 -14.13
C TYR A 562 -2.59 5.18 -14.26
N TYR A 563 -1.88 4.41 -13.43
CA TYR A 563 -1.98 2.95 -13.41
C TYR A 563 -3.40 2.51 -13.05
N TYR A 564 -3.97 3.09 -11.99
CA TYR A 564 -5.36 2.86 -11.58
C TYR A 564 -6.34 3.19 -12.71
N ALA A 565 -6.21 4.35 -13.36
CA ALA A 565 -7.10 4.77 -14.45
C ALA A 565 -7.01 3.85 -15.69
N ALA A 566 -5.83 3.33 -16.01
CA ALA A 566 -5.63 2.39 -17.11
C ALA A 566 -6.10 0.96 -16.77
N TYR A 567 -5.90 0.54 -15.51
CA TYR A 567 -6.24 -0.79 -15.03
C TYR A 567 -7.75 -0.97 -14.83
N CYS A 568 -8.37 -0.08 -14.05
CA CYS A 568 -9.78 -0.19 -13.67
C CYS A 568 -10.73 0.18 -14.82
N SER A 569 -11.85 -0.55 -14.92
CA SER A 569 -12.90 -0.21 -15.89
C SER A 569 -13.66 1.07 -15.48
N PRO A 570 -14.32 1.78 -16.41
CA PRO A 570 -15.18 2.91 -16.05
C PRO A 570 -16.26 2.55 -15.02
N GLY A 571 -16.84 1.34 -15.10
CA GLY A 571 -17.81 0.84 -14.12
C GLY A 571 -17.21 0.67 -12.72
N THR A 572 -15.99 0.12 -12.65
CA THR A 572 -15.23 0.00 -11.38
C THR A 572 -14.92 1.37 -10.79
N ILE A 573 -14.48 2.31 -11.63
CA ILE A 573 -14.18 3.70 -11.19
C ILE A 573 -15.45 4.36 -10.64
N ASN A 574 -16.59 4.24 -11.32
CA ASN A 574 -17.86 4.78 -10.84
C ASN A 574 -18.30 4.16 -9.50
N TYR A 575 -18.13 2.85 -9.34
CA TYR A 575 -18.39 2.16 -8.07
C TYR A 575 -17.48 2.68 -6.95
N HIS A 576 -16.19 2.85 -7.21
CA HIS A 576 -15.26 3.39 -6.24
C HIS A 576 -15.55 4.86 -5.91
N ILE A 577 -15.95 5.69 -6.88
CA ILE A 577 -16.38 7.08 -6.65
C ILE A 577 -17.55 7.12 -5.66
N ALA A 578 -18.57 6.29 -5.88
CA ALA A 578 -19.73 6.21 -4.98
C ALA A 578 -19.29 5.82 -3.56
N LYS A 579 -18.51 4.75 -3.42
CA LYS A 579 -18.02 4.24 -2.13
C LYS A 579 -17.12 5.23 -1.39
N VAL A 580 -16.22 5.91 -2.09
CA VAL A 580 -15.17 6.75 -1.49
C VAL A 580 -15.66 8.16 -1.19
N LEU A 581 -16.41 8.78 -2.10
CA LEU A 581 -16.80 10.19 -1.95
C LEU A 581 -18.19 10.39 -1.34
N PHE A 582 -19.11 9.43 -1.50
CA PHE A 582 -20.54 9.68 -1.25
C PHE A 582 -21.20 8.69 -0.29
N GLU A 583 -20.69 7.47 -0.16
CA GLU A 583 -21.18 6.50 0.82
C GLU A 583 -20.50 6.69 2.17
N ARG A 584 -21.31 6.93 3.21
CA ARG A 584 -20.80 7.05 4.58
C ARG A 584 -20.28 5.71 5.08
N VAL A 585 -19.20 5.76 5.85
CA VAL A 585 -18.75 4.60 6.62
C VAL A 585 -19.61 4.52 7.88
N LEU A 586 -20.33 3.41 8.04
CA LEU A 586 -21.17 3.11 9.21
C LEU A 586 -20.35 2.49 10.34
#